data_AF-A0A9X8VFJ9-F1
#
_entry.id   AF-A0A9X8VFJ9-F1
#
_cell.length_a   1.000
_cell.length_b   1.000
_cell.length_c   1.000
_cell.angle_alpha   90.00
_cell.angle_beta   90.00
_cell.angle_gamma   90.00
#
_symmetry.space_group_name_H-M   'P 1'
#
loop_
_entity.id
_entity.type
_entity.pdbx_description
1 polymer ?
#
loop_
_entity_poly.entity_id
_entity_poly.type
_entity_poly.pdbx_seq_one_letter_code
_entity_poly.pdbx_strand_id
1 'polypeptide(L)'
;SSLVNKTAGSVRVFGYDIDKDIVNAKRQLGLVPQEFNFNPFETVLQIVVNQAGYYGVTRREAMARAEKYLNQLDLWGKRNERARMLSGG
;
A
#
# COMPACT_ATOMS: atom_id res chain seq x y z
N SER A 1 6.30 11.98 11.26
CA SER A 1 5.10 12.81 11.04
C SER A 1 3.91 11.96 10.61
N SER A 2 2.71 12.30 11.09
CA SER A 2 1.40 11.73 10.73
C SER A 2 0.73 12.66 9.69
N LEU A 3 -0.34 12.23 9.01
CA LEU A 3 -1.08 13.05 8.02
C LEU A 3 -1.61 14.36 8.63
N VAL A 4 -1.94 14.36 9.92
CA VAL A 4 -2.35 15.53 10.71
C VAL A 4 -1.79 15.43 12.13
N ASN A 5 -1.61 16.58 12.78
CA ASN A 5 -1.23 16.63 14.19
C ASN A 5 -2.48 16.83 15.05
N LYS A 6 -2.67 15.98 16.06
CA LYS A 6 -3.75 16.17 17.04
C LYS A 6 -3.46 17.38 17.93
N THR A 7 -4.49 18.10 18.32
CA THR A 7 -4.39 19.25 19.24
C THR A 7 -4.29 18.81 20.71
N ALA A 8 -5.03 17.77 21.10
CA ALA A 8 -4.98 17.15 22.43
C ALA A 8 -5.55 15.72 22.39
N GLY A 9 -5.48 14.99 23.52
CA GLY A 9 -6.06 13.65 23.68
C GLY A 9 -5.15 12.49 23.28
N SER A 10 -5.67 11.26 23.28
CA SER A 10 -4.95 10.03 22.91
C SER A 10 -5.73 9.24 21.86
N VAL A 11 -5.04 8.68 20.88
CA VAL A 11 -5.63 7.86 19.82
C VAL A 11 -4.90 6.54 19.77
N ARG A 12 -5.65 5.44 19.69
CA ARG A 12 -5.11 4.09 19.55
C ARG A 12 -5.73 3.39 18.34
N VAL A 13 -4.91 2.73 17.55
CA VAL A 13 -5.30 1.93 16.39
C VAL A 13 -4.99 0.47 16.70
N PHE A 14 -6.02 -0.37 16.81
CA PHE A 14 -5.89 -1.77 17.24
C PHE A 14 -5.02 -1.94 18.51
N GLY A 15 -5.16 -1.01 19.46
CA GLY A 15 -4.41 -1.00 20.72
C GLY A 15 -3.07 -0.28 20.70
N TYR A 16 -2.51 0.04 19.52
CA TYR A 16 -1.25 0.79 19.40
C TYR A 16 -1.48 2.29 19.49
N ASP A 17 -0.78 2.95 20.41
CA ASP A 17 -0.82 4.41 20.55
C ASP A 17 -0.07 5.08 19.38
N ILE A 18 -0.70 6.07 18.74
CA ILE A 18 -0.13 6.71 17.54
C ILE A 18 1.10 7.58 17.83
N ASP A 19 1.31 7.99 19.08
CA ASP A 19 2.48 8.77 19.50
C ASP A 19 3.63 7.87 19.97
N LYS A 20 3.30 6.79 20.68
CA LYS A 20 4.30 5.88 21.27
C LYS A 20 4.71 4.73 20.35
N ASP A 21 3.75 4.19 19.60
CA ASP A 21 3.88 2.98 18.79
C ASP A 21 3.55 3.24 17.31
N ILE A 22 4.00 4.38 16.79
CA ILE A 22 3.63 4.90 15.47
C ILE A 22 3.84 3.90 14.32
N VAL A 23 4.90 3.10 14.35
CA VAL A 23 5.22 2.13 13.29
C VAL A 23 4.21 0.98 13.30
N ASN A 24 3.87 0.45 14.48
CA ASN A 24 2.90 -0.63 14.61
C ASN A 24 1.49 -0.13 14.28
N ALA A 25 1.12 1.06 14.73
CA ALA A 25 -0.15 1.68 14.34
C ALA A 25 -0.28 1.84 12.82
N LYS A 26 0.77 2.32 12.12
CA LYS A 26 0.78 2.45 10.66
C LYS A 26 0.67 1.13 9.93
N ARG A 27 1.26 0.05 10.46
CA ARG A 27 1.17 -1.30 9.86
C ARG A 27 -0.24 -1.89 9.86
N GLN A 28 -1.13 -1.38 10.71
CA GLN A 28 -2.53 -1.83 10.77
C GLN A 28 -3.45 -1.07 9.80
N LEU A 29 -2.93 -0.08 9.07
CA LEU A 29 -3.73 0.79 8.22
C LEU A 29 -3.35 0.62 6.75
N GLY A 30 -4.35 0.43 5.90
CA GLY A 30 -4.24 0.64 4.45
C GLY A 30 -4.69 2.06 4.12
N LEU A 31 -3.83 2.85 3.48
CA LEU A 31 -4.18 4.20 3.00
C LEU A 31 -4.41 4.17 1.49
N VAL A 32 -5.57 4.65 1.06
CA VAL A 32 -5.90 4.86 -0.36
C VAL A 32 -6.07 6.38 -0.58
N PRO A 33 -5.02 7.09 -1.03
CA PRO A 33 -5.11 8.52 -1.28
C PRO A 33 -5.99 8.81 -2.50
N GLN A 34 -6.56 10.02 -2.57
CA GLN A 34 -7.31 10.46 -3.76
C GLN A 34 -6.40 10.68 -4.99
N GLU A 35 -5.18 11.19 -4.78
CA GLU A 35 -4.18 11.32 -5.84
C GLU A 35 -3.23 10.13 -5.84
N PHE A 36 -2.91 9.63 -7.04
CA PHE A 36 -1.97 8.53 -7.21
C PHE A 36 -0.55 8.96 -6.84
N ASN A 37 0.08 8.24 -5.92
CA ASN A 37 1.47 8.45 -5.52
C ASN A 37 2.34 7.24 -5.88
N PHE A 38 2.23 6.76 -7.11
CA PHE A 38 3.12 5.73 -7.65
C PHE A 38 3.89 6.27 -8.85
N ASN A 39 5.07 5.70 -9.09
CA ASN A 39 5.90 6.08 -10.22
C ASN A 39 5.16 5.73 -11.54
N PRO A 40 4.84 6.71 -12.40
CA PRO A 40 4.03 6.47 -13.60
C PRO A 40 4.73 5.60 -14.66
N PHE A 41 6.02 5.31 -14.47
CA PHE A 41 6.81 4.46 -15.35
C PHE A 41 6.84 2.99 -14.89
N GLU A 42 6.41 2.69 -13.67
CA GLU A 42 6.36 1.33 -13.14
C GLU A 42 5.14 0.56 -13.67
N THR A 43 5.32 -0.74 -13.83
CA THR A 43 4.22 -1.64 -14.15
C THR A 43 3.34 -1.89 -12.93
N VAL A 44 2.09 -2.30 -13.16
CA VAL A 44 1.15 -2.69 -12.09
C VAL A 44 1.79 -3.71 -11.13
N LEU A 45 2.49 -4.71 -11.66
CA LEU A 45 3.18 -5.71 -10.85
C LEU A 45 4.31 -5.11 -10.01
N GLN A 46 5.11 -4.23 -10.60
CA GLN A 46 6.23 -3.58 -9.89
C GLN A 46 5.71 -2.77 -8.70
N ILE A 47 4.63 -2.00 -8.89
CA ILE A 47 4.03 -1.18 -7.83
C ILE A 47 3.62 -2.04 -6.64
N VAL A 48 2.85 -3.11 -6.86
CA VAL A 48 2.35 -3.95 -5.74
C VAL A 48 3.46 -4.73 -5.06
N VAL A 49 4.48 -5.19 -5.80
CA VAL A 49 5.63 -5.92 -5.24
C VAL A 49 6.54 -4.99 -4.45
N ASN A 50 6.82 -3.79 -4.98
CA ASN A 50 7.62 -2.78 -4.29
C ASN A 50 6.92 -2.31 -3.02
N GLN A 51 5.60 -2.08 -3.08
CA GLN A 51 4.80 -1.72 -1.93
C GLN A 51 4.87 -2.78 -0.83
N ALA A 52 4.72 -4.07 -1.18
CA ALA A 52 4.87 -5.16 -0.23
C ALA A 52 6.27 -5.20 0.43
N GLY A 53 7.32 -4.84 -0.33
CA GLY A 53 8.68 -4.70 0.17
C GLY A 53 8.83 -3.66 1.27
N TYR A 54 8.16 -2.49 1.17
CA TYR A 54 8.14 -1.48 2.23
C TYR A 54 7.50 -1.97 3.54
N TYR A 55 6.63 -2.99 3.47
CA TYR A 55 6.06 -3.66 4.64
C TYR A 55 6.86 -4.87 5.12
N GLY A 56 8.04 -5.14 4.55
CA GLY A 56 8.92 -6.25 4.94
C GLY A 56 8.52 -7.61 4.37
N VAL A 57 7.64 -7.65 3.37
CA VAL A 57 7.28 -8.90 2.68
C VAL A 57 8.40 -9.29 1.73
N THR A 58 8.85 -10.55 1.80
CA THR A 58 9.91 -11.04 0.89
C THR A 58 9.45 -10.98 -0.56
N ARG A 59 10.36 -10.76 -1.52
CA ARG A 59 10.01 -10.70 -2.94
C ARG A 59 9.25 -11.94 -3.43
N ARG A 60 9.66 -13.13 -2.99
CA ARG A 60 9.00 -14.40 -3.35
C ARG A 60 7.55 -14.42 -2.89
N GLU A 61 7.30 -14.02 -1.64
CA GLU A 61 5.95 -13.97 -1.08
C GLU A 61 5.12 -12.84 -1.71
N ALA A 62 5.74 -11.68 -1.96
CA ALA A 62 5.09 -10.56 -2.62
C ALA A 62 4.62 -10.93 -4.03
N MET A 63 5.41 -11.68 -4.80
CA MET A 63 5.02 -12.17 -6.12
C MET A 63 3.80 -13.10 -6.05
N ALA A 64 3.79 -14.06 -5.13
CA ALA A 64 2.66 -14.98 -4.96
C ALA A 64 1.38 -14.24 -4.53
N ARG A 65 1.51 -13.26 -3.62
CA ARG A 65 0.39 -12.41 -3.19
C ARG A 65 -0.09 -11.47 -4.30
N ALA A 66 0.83 -10.91 -5.09
CA ALA A 66 0.52 -10.04 -6.21
C ALA A 66 -0.30 -10.78 -7.26
N GLU A 67 0.08 -12.00 -7.63
CA GLU A 67 -0.71 -12.84 -8.53
C GLU A 67 -2.11 -13.08 -7.97
N LYS A 68 -2.22 -13.51 -6.70
CA LYS A 68 -3.51 -13.73 -6.05
C LYS A 68 -4.42 -12.49 -6.12
N TYR A 69 -3.93 -11.33 -5.67
CA TYR A 69 -4.76 -10.13 -5.55
C TYR A 69 -5.03 -9.47 -6.89
N LEU A 70 -4.07 -9.45 -7.82
CA LEU A 70 -4.31 -8.93 -9.17
C LEU A 70 -5.30 -9.79 -9.95
N ASN A 71 -5.35 -11.12 -9.73
CA ASN A 71 -6.41 -11.95 -10.31
C ASN A 71 -7.78 -11.65 -9.69
N GLN A 72 -7.86 -11.43 -8.37
CA GLN A 72 -9.12 -11.05 -7.71
C GLN A 72 -9.66 -9.69 -8.17
N LEU A 73 -8.78 -8.79 -8.57
CA LEU A 73 -9.11 -7.46 -9.09
C LEU A 73 -9.26 -7.41 -10.61
N ASP A 74 -9.13 -8.55 -11.31
CA ASP A 74 -9.12 -8.64 -12.78
C ASP A 74 -8.05 -7.74 -13.46
N LEU A 75 -6.94 -7.52 -12.77
CA LEU A 75 -5.80 -6.72 -13.21
C LEU A 75 -4.58 -7.58 -13.63
N TRP A 76 -4.63 -8.90 -13.44
CA TRP A 76 -3.50 -9.78 -13.74
C TRP A 76 -3.10 -9.77 -15.21
N GLY A 77 -4.06 -9.65 -16.13
CA GLY A 77 -3.80 -9.48 -17.56
C GLY A 77 -2.97 -8.23 -17.86
N LYS A 78 -3.16 -7.16 -17.08
CA LYS A 78 -2.50 -5.85 -17.22
C LYS A 78 -1.26 -5.69 -16.35
N ARG A 79 -0.78 -6.77 -15.71
CA ARG A 79 0.34 -6.71 -14.74
C ARG A 79 1.64 -6.10 -15.31
N ASN A 80 1.84 -6.22 -16.62
CA ASN A 80 3.01 -5.69 -17.34
C ASN A 80 2.77 -4.32 -17.98
N GLU A 81 1.54 -3.78 -17.89
CA GLU A 81 1.22 -2.44 -18.35
C GLU A 81 1.67 -1.41 -17.32
N ARG A 82 1.99 -0.20 -17.80
CA ARG A 82 2.27 0.93 -16.92
C ARG A 82 1.00 1.38 -16.24
N ALA A 83 1.05 1.68 -14.93
CA ALA A 83 -0.16 2.03 -14.18
C ALA A 83 -0.89 3.27 -14.71
N ARG A 84 -0.16 4.21 -15.34
CA ARG A 84 -0.77 5.39 -16.01
C ARG A 84 -1.69 5.05 -17.20
N MET A 85 -1.64 3.81 -17.70
CA MET A 85 -2.48 3.34 -18.81
C MET A 85 -3.79 2.72 -18.31
N LEU A 86 -3.92 2.51 -16.99
CA LEU A 86 -5.16 2.03 -16.41
C LEU A 86 -6.21 3.14 -16.40
N SER A 87 -7.47 2.74 -16.54
CA SER A 87 -8.61 3.60 -16.19
C SER A 87 -8.58 3.92 -14.69
N GLY A 88 -9.27 4.98 -14.27
CA GLY A 88 -9.29 5.39 -12.85
C GLY A 88 -10.05 4.46 -11.90
N GLY A 89 -10.60 3.34 -12.39
CA GLY A 89 -11.34 2.34 -11.61
C GLY A 89 -10.53 1.09 -11.31
#